data_AF-A0A5J4W0H7-F1
#
_entry.id   AF-A0A5J4W0H7-F1
#
_cell.length_a   1.000
_cell.length_b   1.000
_cell.length_c   1.000
_cell.angle_alpha   90.00
_cell.angle_beta   90.00
_cell.angle_gamma   90.00
#
_symmetry.space_group_name_H-M   'P 1'
#
loop_
_entity.id
_entity.type
_entity.pdbx_description
1 polymer ?
#
loop_
_entity_poly.entity_id
_entity_poly.type
_entity_poly.pdbx_seq_one_letter_code
_entity_poly.pdbx_strand_id
1 'polypeptide(L)'
;MILILLVAYSLGAEYEKGTLYFGIGETMQEKLEDKKIDEYNVLVPGTTTEDSKFYPIVKDEAEFNSLKVRLVSLSDVSTCPAIGYSYIYGLYGLLGFSIKADENANISPSITFLIKNVLITQKCEGLEYGFESYSLYNFGITDADCAPNTAIPDNTSLCLDGSQPKVYLKGSRVGSFFKSDAETVKKLIARFGAVQIGLDVIIGWDGPNWIDANWGAFQYFWDKFEIDYSKMDYEGRVIAVGDKPVDCSKVTETTSVDLCACPSDKKDLKKDPRYVKGGKCSAMSVKTQMNFIVLFAVLPMLALIY
;
A
#
# COMPACT_ATOMS: atom_id res chain seq x y z
N MET A 1 32.41 8.94 24.77
CA MET A 1 31.89 9.63 23.56
C MET A 1 32.60 9.02 22.36
N ILE A 2 32.15 7.84 21.93
CA ILE A 2 32.71 7.14 20.78
C ILE A 2 31.93 7.64 19.58
N LEU A 3 32.60 8.50 18.80
CA LEU A 3 32.17 8.92 17.48
C LEU A 3 32.15 7.67 16.60
N ILE A 4 30.99 7.04 16.43
CA ILE A 4 30.80 6.01 15.41
C ILE A 4 30.83 6.76 14.08
N LEU A 5 32.03 6.83 13.49
CA LEU A 5 32.16 7.00 12.05
C LEU A 5 31.40 5.83 11.42
N LEU A 6 30.19 6.11 10.93
CA LEU A 6 29.52 5.32 9.91
C LEU A 6 30.43 5.34 8.68
N VAL A 7 31.36 4.38 8.64
CA VAL A 7 31.99 3.99 7.39
C VAL A 7 30.86 3.41 6.55
N ALA A 8 30.28 4.26 5.71
CA ALA A 8 29.42 3.85 4.61
C ALA A 8 30.28 3.02 3.65
N TYR A 9 30.46 1.74 3.97
CA TYR A 9 30.75 0.73 2.96
C TYR A 9 29.50 0.64 2.09
N SER A 10 29.38 1.56 1.13
CA SER A 10 28.52 1.40 -0.02
C SER A 10 29.08 0.27 -0.88
N LEU A 11 28.80 -0.97 -0.46
CA LEU A 11 28.61 -2.02 -1.46
C LEU A 11 27.45 -1.52 -2.32
N GLY A 12 27.77 -1.06 -3.53
CA GLY A 12 26.87 -0.34 -4.42
C GLY A 12 25.67 -1.20 -4.81
N ALA A 13 24.64 -1.22 -3.98
CA ALA A 13 23.32 -1.67 -4.40
C ALA A 13 22.86 -0.68 -5.48
N GLU A 14 22.93 -1.12 -6.74
CA GLU A 14 22.33 -0.39 -7.84
C GLU A 14 20.81 -0.50 -7.71
N TYR A 15 20.18 0.53 -7.14
CA TYR A 15 18.73 0.62 -7.12
C TYR A 15 18.21 0.84 -8.55
N GLU A 16 17.26 -0.01 -8.92
CA GLU A 16 16.60 -0.04 -10.21
C GLU A 16 15.26 0.68 -10.12
N LYS A 17 15.07 1.66 -11.00
CA LYS A 17 13.79 2.35 -11.20
C LYS A 17 12.67 1.34 -11.40
N GLY A 18 11.50 1.60 -10.80
CA GLY A 18 10.34 0.72 -10.96
C GLY A 18 10.32 -0.48 -9.99
N THR A 19 11.24 -0.50 -9.02
CA THR A 19 11.39 -1.60 -8.06
C THR A 19 11.18 -1.11 -6.63
N LEU A 20 10.44 -1.86 -5.83
CA LEU A 20 10.33 -1.66 -4.40
C LEU A 20 11.34 -2.53 -3.68
N TYR A 21 11.97 -1.95 -2.66
CA TYR A 21 12.98 -2.58 -1.84
C TYR A 21 12.47 -2.70 -0.40
N PHE A 22 12.51 -3.91 0.14
CA PHE A 22 12.05 -4.20 1.50
C PHE A 22 13.23 -4.51 2.41
N GLY A 23 13.48 -3.65 3.40
CA GLY A 23 14.42 -3.95 4.48
C GLY A 23 13.78 -4.81 5.57
N ILE A 24 14.53 -5.80 6.07
CA ILE A 24 14.20 -6.59 7.25
C ILE A 24 15.33 -6.38 8.27
N GLY A 25 15.07 -5.65 9.36
CA GLY A 25 15.96 -5.59 10.53
C GLY A 25 17.19 -4.67 10.44
N GLU A 26 17.80 -4.44 11.61
CA GLU A 26 18.73 -3.35 12.03
C GLU A 26 19.97 -3.09 11.15
N THR A 27 20.26 -3.96 10.19
CA THR A 27 21.29 -3.72 9.19
C THR A 27 20.65 -3.86 7.82
N MET A 28 20.71 -2.80 7.01
CA MET A 28 20.33 -2.80 5.58
C MET A 28 21.12 -3.82 4.72
N GLN A 29 21.83 -4.75 5.34
CA GLN A 29 22.64 -5.81 4.73
C GLN A 29 21.93 -7.16 4.64
N GLU A 30 20.77 -7.36 5.28
CA GLU A 30 19.98 -8.57 5.04
C GLU A 30 19.13 -8.42 3.77
N LYS A 31 19.34 -9.38 2.86
CA LYS A 31 18.65 -9.65 1.59
C LYS A 31 17.40 -8.78 1.39
N LEU A 32 17.57 -7.67 0.68
CA LEU A 32 16.46 -6.87 0.18
C LEU A 32 15.63 -7.79 -0.72
N GLU A 33 14.42 -8.13 -0.27
CA GLU A 33 13.42 -8.63 -1.20
C GLU A 33 13.07 -7.45 -2.11
N ASP A 34 13.13 -7.68 -3.42
CA ASP A 34 12.78 -6.71 -4.42
C ASP A 34 11.58 -7.22 -5.24
N LYS A 35 10.70 -6.30 -5.61
CA LYS A 35 9.53 -6.62 -6.45
C LYS A 35 9.24 -5.44 -7.36
N LYS A 36 8.93 -5.71 -8.62
CA LYS A 36 8.54 -4.64 -9.55
C LYS A 36 7.21 -4.04 -9.13
N ILE A 37 7.11 -2.72 -9.20
CA ILE A 37 5.88 -1.98 -8.89
C ILE A 37 4.72 -2.49 -9.76
N ASP A 38 5.00 -2.81 -11.03
CA ASP A 38 3.98 -3.27 -11.98
C ASP A 38 3.43 -4.67 -11.67
N GLU A 39 4.05 -5.45 -10.77
CA GLU A 39 3.52 -6.73 -10.30
C GLU A 39 2.44 -6.58 -9.22
N TYR A 40 2.26 -5.38 -8.67
CA TYR A 40 1.19 -5.11 -7.72
C TYR A 40 -0.07 -4.63 -8.44
N ASN A 41 -1.22 -5.00 -7.88
CA ASN A 41 -2.51 -4.60 -8.40
C ASN A 41 -2.77 -3.12 -8.13
N VAL A 42 -3.44 -2.46 -9.08
CA VAL A 42 -3.98 -1.12 -8.86
C VAL A 42 -5.14 -1.19 -7.87
N LEU A 43 -5.23 -0.19 -6.98
CA LEU A 43 -6.30 -0.07 -5.99
C LEU A 43 -7.66 0.14 -6.68
N VAL A 44 -7.67 0.94 -7.74
CA VAL A 44 -8.86 1.23 -8.54
C VAL A 44 -8.66 0.63 -9.93
N PRO A 45 -9.38 -0.43 -10.29
CA PRO A 45 -9.25 -1.06 -11.59
C PRO A 45 -9.53 -0.09 -12.75
N GLY A 46 -8.63 -0.07 -13.72
CA GLY A 46 -8.74 0.79 -14.90
C GLY A 46 -8.02 2.14 -14.77
N THR A 47 -7.52 2.49 -13.58
CA THR A 47 -6.67 3.67 -13.40
C THR A 47 -5.35 3.51 -14.14
N THR A 48 -4.91 4.59 -14.79
CA THR A 48 -3.63 4.65 -15.48
C THR A 48 -2.87 5.94 -15.14
N THR A 49 -1.59 6.00 -15.46
CA THR A 49 -0.74 7.18 -15.20
C THR A 49 -1.07 8.38 -16.07
N GLU A 50 -1.79 8.15 -17.17
CA GLU A 50 -2.28 9.15 -18.12
C GLU A 50 -3.59 9.82 -17.65
N ASP A 51 -4.26 9.26 -16.62
CA ASP A 51 -5.44 9.89 -16.06
C ASP A 51 -5.11 11.31 -15.62
N SER A 52 -5.94 12.27 -16.03
CA SER A 52 -5.72 13.68 -15.68
C SER A 52 -5.84 13.93 -14.19
N LYS A 53 -6.55 13.06 -13.46
CA LYS A 53 -6.74 13.17 -12.02
C LYS A 53 -6.93 11.81 -11.38
N PHE A 54 -6.42 11.63 -10.18
CA PHE A 54 -6.62 10.42 -9.40
C PHE A 54 -6.63 10.73 -7.90
N TYR A 55 -7.68 10.26 -7.24
CA TYR A 55 -8.05 10.59 -5.87
C TYR A 55 -8.34 9.30 -5.07
N PRO A 56 -7.35 8.44 -4.80
CA PRO A 56 -7.57 7.14 -4.17
C PRO A 56 -8.05 7.25 -2.72
N ILE A 57 -7.79 8.38 -2.07
CA ILE A 57 -7.96 8.55 -0.62
C ILE A 57 -9.18 9.38 -0.27
N VAL A 58 -9.38 10.53 -0.94
CA VAL A 58 -10.50 11.45 -0.71
C VAL A 58 -10.84 12.18 -2.00
N LYS A 59 -12.12 12.49 -2.20
CA LYS A 59 -12.60 13.11 -3.46
C LYS A 59 -12.34 14.61 -3.55
N ASP A 60 -12.20 15.29 -2.41
CA ASP A 60 -12.03 16.73 -2.30
C ASP A 60 -11.42 17.13 -0.95
N GLU A 61 -11.05 18.40 -0.84
CA GLU A 61 -10.49 19.01 0.37
C GLU A 61 -11.46 18.97 1.58
N ALA A 62 -12.78 19.01 1.34
CA ALA A 62 -13.76 18.94 2.41
C ALA A 62 -13.76 17.56 3.08
N GLU A 63 -13.71 16.49 2.28
CA GLU A 63 -13.53 15.13 2.78
C GLU A 63 -12.17 14.97 3.47
N PHE A 64 -11.09 15.51 2.89
CA PHE A 64 -9.76 15.52 3.53
C PHE A 64 -9.79 16.11 4.93
N ASN A 65 -10.44 17.28 5.09
CA ASN A 65 -10.51 17.99 6.36
C ASN A 65 -11.30 17.23 7.45
N SER A 66 -12.10 16.23 7.06
CA SER A 66 -12.83 15.34 7.97
C SER A 66 -12.03 14.10 8.44
N LEU A 67 -10.83 13.87 7.89
CA LEU A 67 -10.03 12.70 8.23
C LEU A 67 -9.40 12.81 9.63
N LYS A 68 -9.41 11.71 10.37
CA LYS A 68 -8.76 11.59 11.69
C LYS A 68 -7.24 11.65 11.58
N VAL A 69 -6.65 10.97 10.59
CA VAL A 69 -5.18 10.99 10.32
C VAL A 69 -4.65 12.40 10.11
N ARG A 70 -5.51 13.36 9.74
CA ARG A 70 -5.14 14.78 9.60
C ARG A 70 -4.65 15.37 10.90
N LEU A 71 -5.10 14.89 12.05
CA LEU A 71 -4.84 15.50 13.35
C LEU A 71 -3.96 14.60 14.22
N VAL A 72 -3.04 15.24 14.94
CA VAL A 72 -2.32 14.65 16.08
C VAL A 72 -2.56 15.55 17.29
N SER A 73 -2.93 14.97 18.43
CA SER A 73 -3.11 15.75 19.65
C SER A 73 -1.78 16.22 20.21
N LEU A 74 -1.73 17.47 20.69
CA LEU A 74 -0.56 17.97 21.42
C LEU A 74 -0.26 17.11 22.67
N SER A 75 -1.29 16.54 23.31
CA SER A 75 -1.11 15.64 24.46
C SER A 75 -0.39 14.35 24.08
N ASP A 76 -0.65 13.82 22.89
CA ASP A 76 -0.04 12.58 22.42
C ASP A 76 1.45 12.82 22.17
N VAL A 77 1.79 13.94 21.53
CA VAL A 77 3.18 14.30 21.26
C VAL A 77 3.96 14.60 22.54
N SER A 78 3.35 15.29 23.51
CA SER A 78 4.03 15.61 24.76
C SER A 78 4.23 14.40 25.66
N THR A 79 3.30 13.44 25.64
CA THR A 79 3.39 12.22 26.47
C THR A 79 4.22 11.13 25.80
N CYS A 80 4.16 11.06 24.47
CA CYS A 80 4.90 10.09 23.69
C CYS A 80 5.53 10.74 22.44
N PRO A 81 6.75 11.31 22.57
CA PRO A 81 7.47 11.97 21.47
C PRO A 81 7.59 11.17 20.17
N ALA A 82 7.60 9.84 20.24
CA ALA A 82 7.58 8.96 19.07
C ALA A 82 6.43 9.25 18.08
N ILE A 83 5.27 9.73 18.57
CA ILE A 83 4.18 10.18 17.69
C ILE A 83 4.58 11.43 16.92
N GLY A 84 5.17 12.42 17.59
CA GLY A 84 5.68 13.62 16.94
C GLY A 84 6.70 13.29 15.85
N TYR A 85 7.63 12.38 16.13
CA TYR A 85 8.59 11.91 15.12
C TYR A 85 7.90 11.17 13.97
N SER A 86 6.96 10.26 14.25
CA SER A 86 6.22 9.55 13.20
C SER A 86 5.46 10.51 12.28
N TYR A 87 4.96 11.60 12.86
CA TYR A 87 4.18 12.61 12.19
C TYR A 87 5.07 13.49 11.29
N ILE A 88 6.16 14.03 11.85
CA ILE A 88 7.13 14.88 11.13
C ILE A 88 7.80 14.11 9.99
N TYR A 89 8.17 12.85 10.23
CA TYR A 89 8.79 12.00 9.21
C TYR A 89 7.77 11.27 8.33
N GLY A 90 6.53 11.76 8.24
CA GLY A 90 5.51 11.30 7.29
C GLY A 90 4.96 9.89 7.52
N LEU A 91 5.50 9.09 8.45
CA LEU A 91 5.04 7.73 8.73
C LEU A 91 3.58 7.70 9.20
N TYR A 92 3.19 8.63 10.08
CA TYR A 92 1.82 8.73 10.59
C TYR A 92 0.82 8.95 9.46
N GLY A 93 1.07 9.96 8.62
CA GLY A 93 0.29 10.22 7.41
C GLY A 93 0.30 9.02 6.46
N LEU A 94 1.48 8.48 6.16
CA LEU A 94 1.64 7.33 5.26
C LEU A 94 0.78 6.13 5.71
N LEU A 95 0.76 5.80 6.99
CA LEU A 95 -0.06 4.72 7.55
C LEU A 95 -1.56 5.00 7.41
N GLY A 96 -2.02 6.15 7.92
CA GLY A 96 -3.46 6.43 7.96
C GLY A 96 -4.07 6.67 6.58
N PHE A 97 -3.35 7.36 5.69
CA PHE A 97 -3.80 7.56 4.31
C PHE A 97 -3.76 6.27 3.49
N SER A 98 -2.76 5.39 3.68
CA SER A 98 -2.77 4.06 3.02
C SER A 98 -3.96 3.21 3.47
N ILE A 99 -4.31 3.24 4.76
CA ILE A 99 -5.49 2.54 5.29
C ILE A 99 -6.79 3.10 4.71
N LYS A 100 -6.88 4.43 4.57
CA LYS A 100 -8.02 5.06 3.91
C LYS A 100 -8.12 4.66 2.44
N ALA A 101 -7.00 4.53 1.72
CA ALA A 101 -6.99 4.10 0.33
C ALA A 101 -7.42 2.63 0.15
N ASP A 102 -6.86 1.72 0.96
CA ASP A 102 -7.00 0.28 0.79
C ASP A 102 -8.29 -0.27 1.44
N GLU A 103 -8.65 0.25 2.62
CA GLU A 103 -9.74 -0.29 3.44
C GLU A 103 -10.87 0.72 3.70
N ASN A 104 -10.79 1.93 3.12
CA ASN A 104 -11.74 3.03 3.32
C ASN A 104 -12.02 3.35 4.81
N ALA A 105 -11.06 3.08 5.69
CA ALA A 105 -11.19 3.34 7.12
C ALA A 105 -10.61 4.71 7.50
N ASN A 106 -11.40 5.51 8.21
CA ASN A 106 -10.97 6.81 8.73
C ASN A 106 -10.43 6.65 10.16
N ILE A 107 -9.13 6.42 10.28
CA ILE A 107 -8.47 6.16 11.56
C ILE A 107 -7.44 7.24 11.91
N SER A 108 -7.14 7.33 13.20
CA SER A 108 -5.93 7.95 13.74
C SER A 108 -4.93 6.81 13.99
N PRO A 109 -3.80 6.69 13.28
CA PRO A 109 -2.88 5.57 13.51
C PRO A 109 -2.37 5.50 14.96
N SER A 110 -2.51 4.32 15.61
CA SER A 110 -1.91 4.08 16.92
C SER A 110 -0.44 3.69 16.78
N ILE A 111 0.44 4.67 16.97
CA ILE A 111 1.89 4.48 16.92
C ILE A 111 2.37 3.72 18.15
N THR A 112 1.74 3.94 19.30
CA THR A 112 2.04 3.21 20.55
C THR A 112 1.72 1.71 20.42
N PHE A 113 0.64 1.34 19.74
CA PHE A 113 0.35 -0.06 19.39
C PHE A 113 1.44 -0.66 18.49
N LEU A 114 1.92 0.11 17.52
CA LEU A 114 2.97 -0.32 16.60
C LEU A 114 4.31 -0.53 17.35
N ILE A 115 4.66 0.35 18.29
CA ILE A 115 5.83 0.23 19.18
C ILE A 115 5.69 -0.94 20.18
N LYS A 116 4.49 -1.21 20.69
CA LYS A 116 4.29 -2.33 21.62
C LYS A 116 4.60 -3.70 21.01
N ASN A 117 4.45 -3.81 19.70
CA ASN A 117 4.53 -5.09 19.00
C ASN A 117 5.92 -5.39 18.41
N VAL A 118 6.96 -4.67 18.82
CA VAL A 118 8.33 -4.91 18.36
C VAL A 118 9.20 -5.53 19.46
N LEU A 119 10.24 -6.24 19.03
CA LEU A 119 11.16 -6.99 19.90
C LEU A 119 12.26 -6.13 20.54
N ILE A 120 12.28 -4.83 20.24
CA ILE A 120 13.23 -3.85 20.79
C ILE A 120 12.70 -3.20 22.05
N THR A 121 13.52 -2.35 22.68
CA THR A 121 13.13 -1.64 23.89
C THR A 121 11.96 -0.70 23.60
N GLN A 122 10.80 -0.99 24.22
CA GLN A 122 9.56 -0.26 23.98
C GLN A 122 9.60 1.09 24.70
N LYS A 123 9.90 2.14 23.96
CA LYS A 123 10.01 3.51 24.49
C LYS A 123 9.25 4.50 23.64
N CYS A 124 8.72 5.50 24.31
CA CYS A 124 8.08 6.66 23.69
C CYS A 124 9.08 7.75 23.28
N GLU A 125 10.38 7.51 23.37
CA GLU A 125 11.45 8.51 23.20
C GLU A 125 11.87 8.72 21.74
N GLY A 126 11.48 7.83 20.82
CA GLY A 126 11.84 7.92 19.41
C GLY A 126 11.35 6.72 18.60
N LEU A 127 11.62 6.76 17.29
CA LEU A 127 11.42 5.63 16.39
C LEU A 127 12.80 5.10 16.00
N GLU A 128 13.10 3.84 16.28
CA GLU A 128 14.21 3.15 15.64
C GLU A 128 13.86 2.87 14.16
N TYR A 129 14.85 2.82 13.27
CA TYR A 129 14.57 2.58 11.85
C TYR A 129 14.23 1.10 11.61
N GLY A 130 13.15 0.82 10.87
CA GLY A 130 12.88 -0.49 10.29
C GLY A 130 12.00 -1.43 11.13
N PHE A 131 11.64 -1.04 12.36
CA PHE A 131 10.70 -1.83 13.15
C PHE A 131 9.27 -1.75 12.59
N GLU A 132 8.97 -0.75 11.77
CA GLU A 132 7.65 -0.54 11.21
C GLU A 132 7.25 -1.70 10.31
N SER A 133 8.15 -2.13 9.43
CA SER A 133 7.92 -3.30 8.57
C SER A 133 7.69 -4.56 9.39
N TYR A 134 8.46 -4.78 10.46
CA TYR A 134 8.27 -5.96 11.32
C TYR A 134 6.92 -5.92 12.04
N SER A 135 6.57 -4.77 12.63
CA SER A 135 5.34 -4.60 13.39
C SER A 135 4.11 -4.74 12.49
N LEU A 136 4.10 -4.07 11.34
CA LEU A 136 3.03 -4.19 10.35
C LEU A 136 2.88 -5.62 9.84
N TYR A 137 3.98 -6.29 9.51
CA TYR A 137 3.93 -7.64 8.96
C TYR A 137 3.31 -8.64 9.93
N ASN A 138 3.71 -8.59 11.21
CA ASN A 138 3.28 -9.59 12.19
C ASN A 138 1.97 -9.21 12.92
N PHE A 139 1.76 -7.92 13.17
CA PHE A 139 0.72 -7.44 14.09
C PHE A 139 -0.22 -6.41 13.47
N GLY A 140 0.21 -5.71 12.41
CA GLY A 140 -0.55 -4.62 11.82
C GLY A 140 -0.62 -3.39 12.72
N ILE A 141 -1.65 -2.58 12.53
CA ILE A 141 -1.91 -1.36 13.31
C ILE A 141 -3.41 -1.21 13.59
N THR A 142 -3.78 -0.43 14.61
CA THR A 142 -5.18 -0.13 14.98
C THR A 142 -5.40 1.39 15.07
N ASP A 143 -6.66 1.79 15.25
CA ASP A 143 -7.05 3.18 15.52
C ASP A 143 -6.61 3.60 16.93
N ALA A 144 -6.22 4.86 17.10
CA ALA A 144 -5.81 5.44 18.39
C ALA A 144 -6.98 5.49 19.38
N ASP A 145 -8.23 5.49 18.90
CA ASP A 145 -9.40 5.31 19.77
C ASP A 145 -9.39 3.95 20.49
N CYS A 146 -8.83 2.91 19.87
CA CYS A 146 -8.68 1.57 20.46
C CYS A 146 -7.45 1.51 21.38
N ALA A 147 -6.30 2.01 20.89
CA ALA A 147 -5.04 2.04 21.62
C ALA A 147 -4.47 3.47 21.60
N PRO A 148 -4.73 4.29 22.63
CA PRO A 148 -4.34 5.69 22.65
C PRO A 148 -2.84 5.93 22.49
N ASN A 149 -2.50 7.02 21.82
CA ASN A 149 -1.13 7.48 21.63
C ASN A 149 -0.52 8.14 22.89
N THR A 150 -1.24 8.13 24.02
CA THR A 150 -0.76 8.70 25.29
C THR A 150 0.21 7.79 26.03
N ALA A 151 0.18 6.47 25.80
CA ALA A 151 1.10 5.52 26.42
C ALA A 151 1.23 4.25 25.59
N ILE A 152 2.33 3.52 25.78
CA ILE A 152 2.49 2.18 25.20
C ILE A 152 1.50 1.24 25.90
N PRO A 153 0.59 0.57 25.18
CA PRO A 153 -0.40 -0.29 25.80
C PRO A 153 0.26 -1.52 26.46
N ASP A 154 -0.26 -1.94 27.61
CA ASP A 154 0.20 -3.18 28.27
C ASP A 154 -0.18 -4.42 27.47
N ASN A 155 -1.33 -4.38 26.78
CA ASN A 155 -1.90 -5.48 26.01
C ASN A 155 -2.40 -4.97 24.65
N THR A 156 -1.96 -5.63 23.57
CA THR A 156 -2.38 -5.34 22.19
C THR A 156 -3.49 -6.26 21.68
N SER A 157 -3.99 -7.17 22.53
CA SER A 157 -5.08 -8.08 22.18
C SER A 157 -6.47 -7.46 22.44
N LEU A 158 -6.53 -6.36 23.19
CA LEU A 158 -7.77 -5.66 23.57
C LEU A 158 -7.60 -4.16 23.42
N CYS A 159 -8.66 -3.48 23.02
CA CYS A 159 -8.78 -2.03 23.10
C CYS A 159 -8.97 -1.58 24.57
N LEU A 160 -8.89 -0.27 24.81
CA LEU A 160 -9.10 0.31 26.15
C LEU A 160 -10.47 -0.03 26.74
N ASP A 161 -11.49 -0.18 25.91
CA ASP A 161 -12.86 -0.56 26.31
C ASP A 161 -13.06 -2.08 26.48
N GLY A 162 -12.01 -2.88 26.30
CA GLY A 162 -12.04 -4.34 26.38
C GLY A 162 -12.54 -5.04 25.11
N SER A 163 -12.83 -4.32 24.02
CA SER A 163 -13.17 -4.92 22.73
C SER A 163 -11.94 -5.45 22.00
N GLN A 164 -12.13 -6.28 20.97
CA GLN A 164 -11.03 -6.75 20.11
C GLN A 164 -10.60 -5.64 19.14
N PRO A 165 -9.29 -5.36 19.00
CA PRO A 165 -8.80 -4.39 18.04
C PRO A 165 -9.13 -4.79 16.61
N LYS A 166 -9.66 -3.84 15.83
CA LYS A 166 -9.69 -3.98 14.38
C LYS A 166 -8.28 -3.70 13.86
N VAL A 167 -7.64 -4.74 13.33
CA VAL A 167 -6.27 -4.67 12.83
C VAL A 167 -6.26 -4.38 11.33
N TYR A 168 -5.48 -3.38 10.95
CA TYR A 168 -5.23 -2.92 9.58
C TYR A 168 -3.80 -3.25 9.16
N LEU A 169 -3.54 -3.36 7.85
CA LEU A 169 -2.20 -3.52 7.27
C LEU A 169 -1.39 -4.71 7.83
N LYS A 170 -2.04 -5.72 8.42
CA LYS A 170 -1.35 -6.93 8.86
C LYS A 170 -0.80 -7.68 7.64
N GLY A 171 0.48 -8.04 7.69
CA GLY A 171 1.20 -8.65 6.56
C GLY A 171 1.82 -7.62 5.61
N SER A 172 1.61 -6.32 5.84
CA SER A 172 2.25 -5.26 5.06
C SER A 172 3.67 -5.00 5.51
N ARG A 173 4.45 -4.37 4.61
CA ARG A 173 5.81 -3.90 4.87
C ARG A 173 5.97 -2.48 4.34
N VAL A 174 6.95 -1.76 4.86
CA VAL A 174 7.37 -0.47 4.29
C VAL A 174 8.32 -0.77 3.13
N GLY A 175 7.89 -0.40 1.92
CA GLY A 175 8.69 -0.52 0.70
C GLY A 175 9.34 0.81 0.35
N SER A 176 10.65 0.79 0.10
CA SER A 176 11.40 1.96 -0.34
C SER A 176 11.56 1.96 -1.85
N PHE A 177 11.51 3.14 -2.46
CA PHE A 177 11.85 3.34 -3.87
C PHE A 177 12.87 4.47 -4.01
N PHE A 178 13.66 4.41 -5.08
CA PHE A 178 14.75 5.33 -5.36
C PHE A 178 14.79 5.66 -6.85
N LYS A 179 15.48 6.76 -7.22
CA LYS A 179 15.77 7.13 -8.62
C LYS A 179 14.55 7.05 -9.55
N SER A 180 13.41 7.49 -9.04
CA SER A 180 12.12 7.35 -9.71
C SER A 180 11.71 8.67 -10.36
N ASP A 181 10.92 8.58 -11.42
CA ASP A 181 10.31 9.72 -12.10
C ASP A 181 8.84 9.90 -11.67
N ALA A 182 8.22 10.98 -12.13
CA ALA A 182 6.82 11.27 -11.83
C ALA A 182 5.87 10.15 -12.26
N GLU A 183 6.12 9.48 -13.38
CA GLU A 183 5.30 8.35 -13.83
C GLU A 183 5.38 7.18 -12.83
N THR A 184 6.58 6.87 -12.34
CA THR A 184 6.78 5.83 -11.32
C THR A 184 6.06 6.19 -10.01
N VAL A 185 6.09 7.45 -9.59
CA VAL A 185 5.34 7.93 -8.42
C VAL A 185 3.83 7.78 -8.64
N LYS A 186 3.29 8.12 -9.81
CA LYS A 186 1.88 7.86 -10.14
C LYS A 186 1.53 6.37 -10.08
N LYS A 187 2.41 5.49 -10.57
CA LYS A 187 2.23 4.03 -10.45
C LYS A 187 2.18 3.57 -9.00
N LEU A 188 3.01 4.14 -8.12
CA LEU A 188 2.99 3.86 -6.69
C LEU A 188 1.67 4.31 -6.05
N ILE A 189 1.24 5.55 -6.30
CA ILE A 189 -0.05 6.07 -5.80
C ILE A 189 -1.22 5.19 -6.26
N ALA A 190 -1.23 4.79 -7.54
CA ALA A 190 -2.28 3.94 -8.11
C ALA A 190 -2.40 2.56 -7.44
N ARG A 191 -1.35 2.06 -6.78
CA ARG A 191 -1.26 0.70 -6.23
C ARG A 191 -1.22 0.64 -4.71
N PHE A 192 -0.69 1.68 -4.07
CA PHE A 192 -0.48 1.73 -2.63
C PHE A 192 -1.22 2.89 -1.96
N GLY A 193 -1.81 3.80 -2.75
CA GLY A 193 -2.56 4.95 -2.25
C GLY A 193 -1.61 6.08 -1.88
N ALA A 194 -1.17 6.12 -0.63
CA ALA A 194 -0.28 7.16 -0.16
C ALA A 194 1.19 6.84 -0.48
N VAL A 195 1.94 7.87 -0.90
CA VAL A 195 3.37 7.78 -1.17
C VAL A 195 4.09 8.87 -0.41
N GLN A 196 5.04 8.49 0.44
CA GLN A 196 5.90 9.45 1.10
C GLN A 196 7.06 9.83 0.18
N ILE A 197 7.35 11.13 0.04
CA ILE A 197 8.53 11.66 -0.64
C ILE A 197 9.15 12.72 0.27
N GLY A 198 10.37 12.47 0.77
CA GLY A 198 10.95 13.33 1.81
C GLY A 198 10.08 13.34 3.08
N LEU A 199 9.61 14.52 3.49
CA LEU A 199 8.68 14.68 4.62
C LEU A 199 7.21 14.74 4.18
N ASP A 200 6.96 14.86 2.88
CA ASP A 200 5.63 15.06 2.31
C ASP A 200 4.94 13.72 2.06
N VAL A 201 3.61 13.70 2.09
CA VAL A 201 2.81 12.51 1.84
C VAL A 201 1.84 12.80 0.70
N ILE A 202 2.19 12.29 -0.48
CA ILE A 202 1.41 12.47 -1.69
C ILE A 202 0.25 11.48 -1.68
N ILE A 203 -0.96 12.00 -1.84
CA ILE A 203 -2.22 11.25 -1.72
C ILE A 203 -3.01 11.17 -3.02
N GLY A 204 -2.50 11.75 -4.11
CA GLY A 204 -3.14 11.77 -5.42
C GLY A 204 -2.48 12.74 -6.39
N TRP A 205 -3.12 12.97 -7.53
CA TRP A 205 -2.74 14.01 -8.48
C TRP A 205 -3.96 14.65 -9.14
N ASP A 206 -3.81 15.91 -9.54
CA ASP A 206 -4.82 16.69 -10.25
C ASP A 206 -4.17 17.59 -11.32
N GLY A 207 -4.28 17.13 -12.56
CA GLY A 207 -3.62 17.71 -13.72
C GLY A 207 -2.10 17.70 -13.57
N PRO A 208 -1.44 18.87 -13.62
CA PRO A 208 0.00 18.98 -13.47
C PRO A 208 0.45 19.01 -12.00
N ASN A 209 -0.45 18.78 -11.03
CA ASN A 209 -0.11 18.92 -9.61
C ASN A 209 -0.18 17.59 -8.87
N TRP A 210 0.76 17.39 -7.94
CA TRP A 210 0.60 16.47 -6.83
C TRP A 210 -0.45 17.00 -5.88
N ILE A 211 -1.18 16.08 -5.23
CA ILE A 211 -2.01 16.40 -4.07
C ILE A 211 -1.25 15.94 -2.85
N ASP A 212 -0.90 16.89 -1.99
CA ASP A 212 -0.09 16.67 -0.80
C ASP A 212 -0.94 16.78 0.45
N ALA A 213 -0.70 15.87 1.39
CA ALA A 213 -1.04 16.07 2.78
C ALA A 213 0.13 16.81 3.45
N ASN A 214 0.18 18.12 3.24
CA ASN A 214 1.29 18.96 3.68
C ASN A 214 1.35 19.01 5.20
N TRP A 215 2.52 18.75 5.78
CA TRP A 215 2.66 18.68 7.23
C TRP A 215 2.70 20.08 7.86
N GLY A 216 1.79 20.33 8.80
CA GLY A 216 1.81 21.49 9.68
C GLY A 216 2.21 21.15 11.11
N ALA A 217 2.21 22.15 11.98
CA ALA A 217 2.28 21.93 13.43
C ALA A 217 1.02 21.19 13.90
N PHE A 218 1.13 19.86 14.03
CA PHE A 218 0.11 18.93 14.53
C PHE A 218 -1.12 18.68 13.64
N GLN A 219 -1.13 19.19 12.41
CA GLN A 219 -2.17 18.85 11.44
C GLN A 219 -1.69 18.84 9.99
N TYR A 220 -2.22 17.92 9.19
CA TYR A 220 -1.98 17.90 7.75
C TYR A 220 -2.93 18.87 7.06
N PHE A 221 -2.45 19.52 6.01
CA PHE A 221 -3.23 20.42 5.17
C PHE A 221 -3.34 19.84 3.77
N TRP A 222 -4.47 20.12 3.13
CA TRP A 222 -4.62 19.83 1.71
C TRP A 222 -3.83 20.86 0.92
N ASP A 223 -2.84 20.42 0.16
CA ASP A 223 -2.07 21.31 -0.71
C ASP A 223 -1.90 20.71 -2.11
N LYS A 224 -1.55 21.57 -3.07
CA LYS A 224 -1.24 21.19 -4.44
C LYS A 224 0.06 21.86 -4.86
N PHE A 225 0.98 21.08 -5.37
CA PHE A 225 2.22 21.59 -5.93
C PHE A 225 2.53 20.94 -7.28
N GLU A 226 3.23 21.68 -8.14
CA GLU A 226 3.49 21.26 -9.52
C GLU A 226 4.39 20.01 -9.57
N ILE A 227 4.06 19.11 -10.49
CA ILE A 227 4.85 17.91 -10.79
C ILE A 227 6.06 18.32 -11.62
N ASP A 228 7.25 18.15 -11.06
CA ASP A 228 8.49 18.28 -11.82
C ASP A 228 8.75 17.01 -12.64
N TYR A 229 8.30 17.01 -13.89
CA TYR A 229 8.53 15.90 -14.83
C TYR A 229 9.99 15.79 -15.30
N SER A 230 10.83 16.79 -15.03
CA SER A 230 12.27 16.71 -15.30
C SER A 230 13.03 16.00 -14.18
N LYS A 231 12.40 15.87 -13.01
CA LYS A 231 12.95 15.18 -11.85
C LYS A 231 12.90 13.66 -12.04
N MET A 232 14.07 13.03 -11.95
CA MET A 232 14.28 11.59 -12.16
C MET A 232 14.84 10.89 -10.89
N ASP A 233 14.84 11.58 -9.76
CA ASP A 233 15.44 11.16 -8.50
C ASP A 233 14.45 11.22 -7.32
N TYR A 234 13.15 11.05 -7.59
CA TYR A 234 12.21 10.82 -6.51
C TYR A 234 12.60 9.56 -5.73
N GLU A 235 12.64 9.71 -4.41
CA GLU A 235 12.89 8.64 -3.45
C GLU A 235 11.93 8.77 -2.28
N GLY A 236 11.58 7.64 -1.69
CA GLY A 236 10.49 7.63 -0.74
C GLY A 236 10.06 6.26 -0.29
N ARG A 237 8.88 6.23 0.34
CA ARG A 237 8.33 5.02 0.96
C ARG A 237 6.85 4.85 0.63
N VAL A 238 6.42 3.59 0.59
CA VAL A 238 5.02 3.17 0.50
C VAL A 238 4.73 2.09 1.54
N ILE A 239 3.47 1.93 1.93
CA ILE A 239 3.04 0.70 2.61
C ILE A 239 2.68 -0.31 1.54
N ALA A 240 3.58 -1.25 1.27
CA ALA A 240 3.27 -2.36 0.39
C ALA A 240 2.60 -3.44 1.22
N VAL A 241 1.34 -3.69 0.94
CA VAL A 241 0.69 -4.89 1.40
C VAL A 241 1.29 -6.05 0.60
N GLY A 242 2.12 -6.89 1.23
CA GLY A 242 2.60 -8.11 0.57
C GLY A 242 1.38 -8.89 0.09
N ASP A 243 1.44 -9.50 -1.11
CA ASP A 243 0.29 -10.02 -1.86
C ASP A 243 -0.84 -10.48 -0.93
N LYS A 244 -1.77 -9.55 -0.61
CA LYS A 244 -2.96 -9.87 0.17
C LYS A 244 -3.60 -10.98 -0.64
N PRO A 245 -3.83 -12.19 -0.09
CA PRO A 245 -4.49 -13.22 -0.85
C PRO A 245 -5.79 -12.62 -1.35
N VAL A 246 -5.90 -12.45 -2.68
CA VAL A 246 -7.03 -11.76 -3.28
C VAL A 246 -8.27 -12.57 -2.89
N ASP A 247 -9.20 -11.93 -2.17
CA ASP A 247 -10.43 -12.58 -1.76
C ASP A 247 -11.34 -12.75 -2.98
N CYS A 248 -11.14 -13.84 -3.71
CA CYS A 248 -11.91 -14.18 -4.89
C CYS A 248 -13.38 -14.52 -4.59
N SER A 249 -13.82 -14.45 -3.33
CA SER A 249 -15.25 -14.47 -2.99
C SER A 249 -15.94 -13.11 -3.23
N LYS A 250 -15.19 -12.01 -3.39
CA LYS A 250 -15.69 -10.64 -3.58
C LYS A 250 -15.27 -10.03 -4.92
N VAL A 251 -15.36 -10.81 -6.00
CA VAL A 251 -15.04 -10.34 -7.36
C VAL A 251 -16.03 -9.27 -7.83
N THR A 252 -15.53 -8.26 -8.56
CA THR A 252 -16.32 -7.22 -9.24
C THR A 252 -16.12 -7.34 -10.76
N GLU A 253 -16.90 -6.61 -11.57
CA GLU A 253 -16.79 -6.64 -13.05
C GLU A 253 -15.38 -6.29 -13.56
N THR A 254 -14.62 -5.57 -12.75
CA THR A 254 -13.28 -5.09 -13.10
C THR A 254 -12.15 -5.98 -12.58
N THR A 255 -12.40 -6.93 -11.66
CA THR A 255 -11.38 -7.83 -11.11
C THR A 255 -10.68 -8.63 -12.21
N SER A 256 -9.34 -8.65 -12.23
CA SER A 256 -8.56 -9.37 -13.26
C SER A 256 -8.76 -10.89 -13.18
N VAL A 257 -8.73 -11.56 -14.33
CA VAL A 257 -8.84 -13.02 -14.43
C VAL A 257 -7.55 -13.73 -14.03
N ASP A 258 -6.42 -13.02 -14.09
CA ASP A 258 -5.12 -13.53 -13.64
C ASP A 258 -5.02 -13.54 -12.10
N LEU A 259 -5.79 -12.67 -11.43
CA LEU A 259 -5.86 -12.58 -9.97
C LEU A 259 -6.89 -13.54 -9.39
N CYS A 260 -8.07 -13.59 -10.01
CA CYS A 260 -9.14 -14.51 -9.64
C CYS A 260 -9.61 -15.22 -10.90
N ALA A 261 -9.23 -16.49 -11.05
CA ALA A 261 -9.66 -17.29 -12.18
C ALA A 261 -11.20 -17.29 -12.30
N CYS A 262 -11.71 -17.22 -13.53
CA CYS A 262 -13.15 -17.35 -13.74
C CYS A 262 -13.62 -18.75 -13.30
N PRO A 263 -14.82 -18.87 -12.72
CA PRO A 263 -15.39 -20.16 -12.37
C PRO A 263 -15.45 -21.07 -13.60
N SER A 264 -15.05 -22.33 -13.42
CA SER A 264 -15.15 -23.34 -14.49
C SER A 264 -16.56 -23.93 -14.60
N ASP A 265 -17.31 -23.95 -13.51
CA ASP A 265 -18.71 -24.41 -13.50
C ASP A 265 -19.63 -23.38 -14.16
N LYS A 266 -20.51 -23.83 -15.06
CA LYS A 266 -21.42 -22.94 -15.81
C LYS A 266 -22.42 -22.20 -14.93
N LYS A 267 -22.85 -22.77 -13.81
CA LYS A 267 -23.81 -22.13 -12.89
C LYS A 267 -23.14 -21.03 -12.11
N ASP A 268 -21.90 -21.22 -11.68
CA ASP A 268 -21.15 -20.22 -10.94
C ASP A 268 -20.54 -19.15 -11.85
N LEU A 269 -20.15 -19.51 -13.08
CA LEU A 269 -19.71 -18.56 -14.09
C LEU A 269 -20.80 -17.53 -14.40
N LYS A 270 -22.07 -17.94 -14.46
CA LYS A 270 -23.21 -17.02 -14.68
C LYS A 270 -23.47 -16.06 -13.51
N LYS A 271 -22.94 -16.36 -12.32
CA LYS A 271 -23.04 -15.49 -11.14
C LYS A 271 -21.83 -14.57 -11.01
N ASP A 272 -20.74 -14.85 -11.71
CA ASP A 272 -19.55 -14.00 -11.70
C ASP A 272 -19.89 -12.65 -12.34
N PRO A 273 -19.70 -11.51 -11.64
CA PRO A 273 -19.99 -10.18 -12.18
C PRO A 273 -19.24 -9.87 -13.48
N ARG A 274 -18.12 -10.56 -13.75
CA ARG A 274 -17.32 -10.40 -14.98
C ARG A 274 -17.89 -11.16 -16.18
N TYR A 275 -18.94 -11.96 -15.98
CA TYR A 275 -19.65 -12.70 -17.03
C TYR A 275 -20.76 -11.85 -17.67
N VAL A 276 -20.36 -10.72 -18.25
CA VAL A 276 -21.22 -9.86 -19.08
C VAL A 276 -20.84 -10.00 -20.55
N LYS A 277 -21.70 -9.58 -21.49
CA LYS A 277 -21.40 -9.65 -22.94
C LYS A 277 -20.18 -8.78 -23.26
N GLY A 278 -19.06 -9.40 -23.63
CA GLY A 278 -17.78 -8.72 -23.84
C GLY A 278 -16.92 -8.58 -22.57
N GLY A 279 -17.39 -9.10 -21.43
CA GLY A 279 -16.67 -9.09 -20.16
C GLY A 279 -15.56 -10.13 -20.08
N LYS A 280 -14.65 -9.96 -19.11
CA LYS A 280 -13.40 -10.74 -18.99
C LYS A 280 -13.63 -12.25 -18.87
N CYS A 281 -14.72 -12.69 -18.24
CA CYS A 281 -15.05 -14.12 -18.11
C CYS A 281 -15.94 -14.68 -19.23
N SER A 282 -16.42 -13.84 -20.15
CA SER A 282 -17.24 -14.27 -21.29
C SER A 282 -16.41 -14.84 -22.47
N ALA A 283 -15.16 -14.38 -22.62
CA ALA A 283 -14.28 -14.73 -23.74
C ALA A 283 -13.78 -16.19 -23.71
N MET A 284 -13.66 -16.81 -22.52
CA MET A 284 -13.17 -18.19 -22.40
C MET A 284 -14.20 -19.25 -22.83
N SER A 285 -15.50 -18.93 -22.85
CA SER A 285 -16.53 -19.85 -23.31
C SER A 285 -16.38 -20.23 -24.79
N VAL A 286 -15.68 -19.44 -25.59
CA VAL A 286 -15.54 -19.69 -27.04
C VAL A 286 -14.30 -20.54 -27.35
N LYS A 287 -13.21 -20.39 -26.58
CA LYS A 287 -11.96 -21.14 -26.83
C LYS A 287 -12.10 -22.65 -26.58
N THR A 288 -12.89 -23.08 -25.60
CA THR A 288 -13.08 -24.52 -25.32
C THR A 288 -13.90 -25.24 -26.40
N GLN A 289 -14.67 -24.52 -27.22
CA GLN A 289 -15.40 -25.13 -28.34
C GLN A 289 -14.55 -25.28 -29.61
N MET A 290 -13.47 -24.51 -29.79
CA MET A 290 -12.63 -24.63 -30.98
C MET A 290 -11.66 -25.82 -30.95
N ASN A 291 -11.24 -26.30 -29.78
CA ASN A 291 -10.36 -27.49 -29.69
C ASN A 291 -11.09 -28.82 -29.95
N PHE A 292 -12.41 -28.88 -29.82
CA PHE A 292 -13.17 -30.10 -30.13
C PHE A 292 -13.46 -30.29 -31.63
N ILE A 293 -13.40 -29.23 -32.44
CA ILE A 293 -13.70 -29.32 -33.88
C ILE A 293 -12.48 -29.81 -34.67
N VAL A 294 -11.25 -29.49 -34.24
CA VAL A 294 -10.03 -29.92 -34.95
C VAL A 294 -9.79 -31.43 -34.80
N LEU A 295 -10.16 -32.03 -33.68
CA LEU A 295 -9.97 -33.47 -33.46
C LEU A 295 -10.94 -34.34 -34.26
N PHE A 296 -12.15 -33.86 -34.58
CA PHE A 296 -13.16 -34.64 -35.32
C PHE A 296 -13.10 -34.44 -36.84
N ALA A 297 -12.51 -33.36 -37.34
CA ALA A 297 -12.41 -33.13 -38.79
C ALA A 297 -11.13 -33.72 -39.42
N VAL A 298 -10.03 -33.86 -38.67
CA VAL A 298 -8.74 -34.29 -39.23
C VAL A 298 -8.53 -35.81 -39.15
N LEU A 299 -9.12 -36.48 -38.16
CA LEU A 299 -8.97 -37.93 -37.98
C LEU A 299 -9.65 -38.80 -39.07
N PRO A 300 -10.81 -38.43 -39.67
CA PRO A 300 -11.40 -39.23 -40.75
C PRO A 300 -10.63 -39.11 -42.08
N MET A 301 -9.89 -38.03 -42.32
CA MET A 301 -9.14 -37.85 -43.57
C MET A 301 -7.85 -38.67 -43.63
N LEU A 302 -7.25 -39.01 -42.48
CA LEU A 302 -6.04 -39.84 -42.44
C LEU A 302 -6.33 -41.35 -42.58
N ALA A 303 -7.57 -41.78 -42.39
CA ALA A 303 -7.98 -43.18 -42.57
C ALA A 303 -8.29 -43.56 -44.03
N LEU A 304 -8.23 -42.61 -44.98
CA LEU A 304 -8.45 -42.85 -46.41
C LEU A 304 -7.14 -42.91 -47.23
N ILE A 305 -5.98 -42.95 -46.58
CA ILE A 305 -4.65 -42.96 -47.21
C ILE A 305 -3.89 -44.29 -46.95
N TYR A 306 -4.56 -45.33 -46.45
CA TYR A 306 -3.97 -46.69 -46.31
C TYR A 306 -4.87 -47.77 -46.90
#